data_AF-A0A7W7QG10-F1
#
_entry.id   AF-A0A7W7QG10-F1
#
_cell.length_a   1.000
_cell.length_b   1.000
_cell.length_c   1.000
_cell.angle_alpha   90.00
_cell.angle_beta   90.00
_cell.angle_gamma   90.00
#
_symmetry.space_group_name_H-M   'P 1'
#
loop_
_entity.id
_entity.type
_entity.pdbx_description
1 polymer ?
#
loop_
_entity_poly.entity_id
_entity_poly.type
_entity_poly.pdbx_seq_one_letter_code
_entity_poly.pdbx_strand_id
1 'polypeptide(L)'
;MARSRQLLDETGPLSHGFYTSGQLFLEEYYTLGVIGKAGLGTPHMDGNTRLCTATAAAAMKESFGSDGQPGSYTHIESCDALFLFGHNMAETQTVLWARVLDRLHGPDRPVVVAVDPRRAKVAEAAVESGGVHLAPLPGTNQALMNCLVRELIEHDWVDHDYLGAHTLGFADLAATVAPYTPEHTAEICRVPAADLRRAAEIFGTSGRVLSTVLQGFYQSHQATAASCQVNNLHLLRGLIGRPGCGVLQMNGQPTAQNTRECGADGDLPGFRNWSNPDHIDELARLWNVDPLTIPHWAPPTHAMQIWRYAEQGSIKFLWISATNPAVSLPDLSRIRDILRREDLFVVAQDGHRDHRDHRAGRRGPARRAVGREAGQLHQRQPHRAPVGEGGRTARRGTQRPGHLPRLRATHGLPRQRTATP
;
A
#
# COMPACT_ATOMS: atom_id res chain seq x y z
N MET A 1 16.43 14.51 25.61
CA MET A 1 16.72 13.37 26.52
C MET A 1 16.08 13.49 27.90
N ALA A 2 16.35 14.53 28.71
CA ALA A 2 15.78 14.64 30.08
C ALA A 2 14.24 14.49 30.15
N ARG A 3 13.49 15.23 29.33
CA ARG A 3 12.01 15.14 29.28
C ARG A 3 11.50 13.75 28.90
N SER A 4 12.17 13.09 27.96
CA SER A 4 11.81 11.73 27.53
C SER A 4 11.97 10.73 28.69
N ARG A 5 13.09 10.79 29.41
CA ARG A 5 13.34 9.90 30.57
C ARG A 5 12.30 10.14 31.67
N GLN A 6 12.05 11.39 32.02
CA GLN A 6 11.02 11.74 32.99
C GLN A 6 9.65 11.13 32.64
N LEU A 7 9.22 11.23 31.37
CA LEU A 7 7.94 10.68 30.94
C LEU A 7 7.90 9.15 30.97
N LEU A 8 9.01 8.48 30.64
CA LEU A 8 9.13 7.03 30.78
C LEU A 8 9.02 6.59 32.24
N ASP A 9 9.66 7.32 33.17
CA ASP A 9 9.63 7.01 34.60
C ASP A 9 8.23 7.26 35.21
N GLU A 10 7.55 8.34 34.80
CA GLU A 10 6.26 8.76 35.37
C GLU A 10 5.03 8.09 34.72
N THR A 11 5.04 7.89 33.40
CA THR A 11 3.87 7.45 32.62
C THR A 11 4.14 6.18 31.80
N GLY A 12 5.40 5.89 31.49
CA GLY A 12 5.78 4.74 30.70
C GLY A 12 5.71 4.96 29.17
N PRO A 13 5.93 3.89 28.39
CA PRO A 13 6.12 3.96 26.93
C PRO A 13 4.97 4.58 26.15
N LEU A 14 3.73 4.42 26.64
CA LEU A 14 2.52 4.93 25.98
C LEU A 14 2.47 6.47 25.94
N SER A 15 3.34 7.15 26.67
CA SER A 15 3.45 8.61 26.60
C SER A 15 4.20 9.12 25.36
N HIS A 16 4.82 8.23 24.58
CA HIS A 16 5.64 8.56 23.40
C HIS A 16 4.94 8.19 22.11
N GLY A 17 4.80 9.16 21.22
CA GLY A 17 4.32 9.00 19.85
C GLY A 17 5.36 9.42 18.81
N PHE A 18 5.35 8.74 17.68
CA PHE A 18 6.17 9.01 16.51
C PHE A 18 5.26 9.30 15.32
N TYR A 19 5.46 10.46 14.69
CA TYR A 19 4.81 10.84 13.44
C TYR A 19 5.86 10.95 12.34
N THR A 20 5.98 9.89 11.55
CA THR A 20 7.04 9.70 10.54
C THR A 20 6.61 10.24 9.16
N SER A 21 7.43 9.98 8.15
CA SER A 21 7.25 10.45 6.77
C SER A 21 7.49 9.34 5.76
N GLY A 22 7.22 9.56 4.47
CA GLY A 22 7.64 8.71 3.35
C GLY A 22 8.93 9.18 2.64
N GLN A 23 9.79 9.91 3.35
CA GLN A 23 10.97 10.61 2.80
C GLN A 23 12.31 10.21 3.42
N LEU A 24 12.31 9.38 4.48
CA LEU A 24 13.53 8.92 5.14
C LEU A 24 14.15 7.75 4.36
N PHE A 25 15.38 7.42 4.68
CA PHE A 25 16.06 6.23 4.17
C PHE A 25 15.57 4.97 4.89
N LEU A 26 15.78 3.81 4.25
CA LEU A 26 15.37 2.51 4.78
C LEU A 26 15.97 2.27 6.18
N GLU A 27 17.26 2.58 6.34
CA GLU A 27 17.99 2.40 7.59
C GLU A 27 17.46 3.28 8.71
N GLU A 28 17.04 4.50 8.39
CA GLU A 28 16.45 5.45 9.34
C GLU A 28 15.09 4.93 9.83
N TYR A 29 14.25 4.40 8.93
CA TYR A 29 12.98 3.78 9.33
C TYR A 29 13.17 2.55 10.20
N TYR A 30 14.10 1.66 9.83
CA TYR A 30 14.39 0.48 10.63
C TYR A 30 14.88 0.87 12.01
N THR A 31 15.78 1.85 12.10
CA THR A 31 16.30 2.39 13.35
C THR A 31 15.18 2.99 14.20
N LEU A 32 14.27 3.78 13.60
CA LEU A 32 13.09 4.30 14.29
C LEU A 32 12.21 3.17 14.82
N GLY A 33 11.93 2.15 14.00
CA GLY A 33 11.16 0.97 14.39
C GLY A 33 11.77 0.25 15.61
N VAL A 34 13.10 0.04 15.61
CA VAL A 34 13.82 -0.54 16.75
C VAL A 34 13.73 0.36 17.98
N ILE A 35 14.00 1.66 17.85
CA ILE A 35 13.95 2.62 18.97
C ILE A 35 12.54 2.65 19.58
N GLY A 36 11.50 2.78 18.76
CA GLY A 36 10.13 2.86 19.24
C GLY A 36 9.64 1.56 19.88
N LYS A 37 9.85 0.43 19.19
CA LYS A 37 9.20 -0.83 19.56
C LYS A 37 10.02 -1.69 20.50
N ALA A 38 11.33 -1.79 20.29
CA ALA A 38 12.22 -2.57 21.14
C ALA A 38 12.89 -1.73 22.22
N GLY A 39 13.22 -0.46 21.91
CA GLY A 39 13.88 0.44 22.86
C GLY A 39 12.92 1.04 23.87
N LEU A 40 11.84 1.67 23.40
CA LEU A 40 10.85 2.33 24.24
C LEU A 40 9.68 1.41 24.59
N GLY A 41 9.28 0.49 23.71
CA GLY A 41 8.10 -0.35 23.90
C GLY A 41 6.77 0.36 23.58
N THR A 42 6.79 1.41 22.74
CA THR A 42 5.58 2.14 22.36
C THR A 42 4.95 1.61 21.07
N PRO A 43 3.62 1.40 21.01
CA PRO A 43 2.90 1.09 19.78
C PRO A 43 2.57 2.33 18.94
N HIS A 44 2.86 3.54 19.44
CA HIS A 44 2.42 4.79 18.83
C HIS A 44 3.41 5.26 17.77
N MET A 45 3.41 4.61 16.62
CA MET A 45 4.24 4.95 15.47
C MET A 45 3.45 4.82 14.19
N ASP A 46 3.32 5.91 13.45
CA ASP A 46 2.76 5.95 12.09
C ASP A 46 3.23 7.26 11.43
N GLY A 47 2.89 7.52 10.17
CA GLY A 47 3.35 8.71 9.45
C GLY A 47 2.33 9.31 8.50
N ASN A 48 2.77 10.32 7.76
CA ASN A 48 1.96 10.94 6.70
C ASN A 48 1.58 9.94 5.58
N THR A 49 2.34 8.84 5.44
CA THR A 49 2.06 7.73 4.52
C THR A 49 0.70 7.08 4.82
N ARG A 50 0.21 7.14 6.06
CA ARG A 50 -1.14 6.67 6.45
C ARG A 50 -2.26 7.30 5.63
N LEU A 51 -2.13 8.59 5.31
CA LEU A 51 -3.11 9.38 4.57
C LEU A 51 -3.05 9.13 3.05
N CYS A 52 -1.98 8.47 2.60
CA CYS A 52 -1.62 8.34 1.20
C CYS A 52 -1.70 6.88 0.73
N THR A 53 -1.06 5.94 1.43
CA THR A 53 -0.80 4.57 0.92
C THR A 53 -1.35 3.47 1.82
N ALA A 54 -2.01 3.77 2.94
CA ALA A 54 -2.53 2.70 3.80
C ALA A 54 -3.64 1.87 3.14
N THR A 55 -4.39 2.46 2.20
CA THR A 55 -5.33 1.72 1.35
C THR A 55 -4.61 0.69 0.49
N ALA A 56 -3.44 1.04 -0.08
CA ALA A 56 -2.61 0.10 -0.83
C ALA A 56 -2.22 -1.09 0.06
N ALA A 57 -1.71 -0.81 1.27
CA ALA A 57 -1.32 -1.84 2.24
C ALA A 57 -2.47 -2.79 2.56
N ALA A 58 -3.64 -2.24 2.91
CA ALA A 58 -4.81 -3.02 3.25
C ALA A 58 -5.27 -3.87 2.06
N ALA A 59 -5.40 -3.28 0.86
CA ALA A 59 -5.87 -4.01 -0.32
C ALA A 59 -4.95 -5.17 -0.70
N MET A 60 -3.63 -4.99 -0.61
CA MET A 60 -2.67 -6.06 -0.87
C MET A 60 -2.71 -7.17 0.18
N LYS A 61 -2.81 -6.81 1.47
CA LYS A 61 -2.96 -7.81 2.54
C LYS A 61 -4.24 -8.63 2.40
N GLU A 62 -5.37 -7.99 2.10
CA GLU A 62 -6.66 -8.67 1.89
C GLU A 62 -6.63 -9.60 0.68
N SER A 63 -5.97 -9.21 -0.41
CA SER A 63 -5.97 -9.98 -1.67
C SER A 63 -4.87 -11.04 -1.74
N PHE A 64 -3.70 -10.76 -1.16
CA PHE A 64 -2.46 -11.54 -1.37
C PHE A 64 -1.78 -11.97 -0.06
N GLY A 65 -2.32 -11.60 1.10
CA GLY A 65 -1.78 -11.97 2.41
C GLY A 65 -0.55 -11.17 2.86
N SER A 66 -0.05 -10.24 2.06
CA SER A 66 1.08 -9.37 2.39
C SER A 66 0.99 -8.04 1.65
N ASP A 67 1.65 -7.01 2.18
CA ASP A 67 1.82 -5.71 1.56
C ASP A 67 2.94 -5.68 0.49
N GLY A 68 2.97 -6.73 -0.34
CA GLY A 68 3.93 -6.91 -1.44
C GLY A 68 3.26 -6.66 -2.79
N GLN A 69 3.94 -5.96 -3.69
CA GLN A 69 3.42 -5.75 -5.05
C GLN A 69 3.67 -6.99 -5.93
N PRO A 70 2.63 -7.58 -6.55
CA PRO A 70 2.80 -8.68 -7.49
C PRO A 70 3.24 -8.18 -8.89
N GLY A 71 3.16 -6.87 -9.14
CA GLY A 71 3.60 -6.23 -10.38
C GLY A 71 5.06 -5.75 -10.34
N SER A 72 5.59 -5.44 -11.52
CA SER A 72 6.89 -4.79 -11.72
C SER A 72 6.73 -3.64 -12.71
N TYR A 73 7.53 -2.58 -12.56
CA TYR A 73 7.58 -1.52 -13.57
C TYR A 73 8.04 -2.01 -14.94
N THR A 74 8.73 -3.15 -15.02
CA THR A 74 9.12 -3.77 -16.30
C THR A 74 7.92 -4.32 -17.09
N HIS A 75 6.74 -4.37 -16.48
CA HIS A 75 5.51 -4.75 -17.19
C HIS A 75 5.03 -3.66 -18.14
N ILE A 76 5.45 -2.40 -17.97
CA ILE A 76 5.14 -1.29 -18.90
C ILE A 76 5.65 -1.63 -20.31
N GLU A 77 6.83 -2.23 -20.41
CA GLU A 77 7.46 -2.59 -21.68
C GLU A 77 6.75 -3.72 -22.43
N SER A 78 5.87 -4.47 -21.77
CA SER A 78 5.34 -5.72 -22.33
C SER A 78 3.82 -5.90 -22.20
N CYS A 79 3.11 -4.96 -21.58
CA CYS A 79 1.65 -5.00 -21.52
C CYS A 79 0.99 -4.66 -22.87
N ASP A 80 -0.19 -5.24 -23.09
CA ASP A 80 -1.11 -4.96 -24.21
C ASP A 80 -2.15 -3.91 -23.82
N ALA A 81 -2.51 -3.86 -22.52
CA ALA A 81 -3.38 -2.85 -21.97
C ALA A 81 -2.84 -2.28 -20.66
N LEU A 82 -2.98 -0.97 -20.49
CA LEU A 82 -2.59 -0.23 -19.30
C LEU A 82 -3.82 0.45 -18.68
N PHE A 83 -4.16 0.07 -17.45
CA PHE A 83 -5.25 0.67 -16.69
C PHE A 83 -4.70 1.61 -15.60
N LEU A 84 -5.18 2.85 -15.59
CA LEU A 84 -4.77 3.90 -14.66
C LEU A 84 -5.95 4.27 -13.75
N PHE A 85 -6.04 3.64 -12.57
CA PHE A 85 -7.12 3.85 -11.61
C PHE A 85 -6.79 4.98 -10.64
N GLY A 86 -7.41 6.15 -10.82
CA GLY A 86 -7.16 7.34 -10.00
C GLY A 86 -5.70 7.79 -10.05
N HIS A 87 -5.03 7.57 -11.19
CA HIS A 87 -3.59 7.74 -11.34
C HIS A 87 -3.22 8.66 -12.51
N ASN A 88 -2.97 9.93 -12.20
CA ASN A 88 -2.38 10.88 -13.16
C ASN A 88 -0.85 10.70 -13.23
N MET A 89 -0.42 9.59 -13.84
CA MET A 89 1.00 9.25 -13.99
C MET A 89 1.79 10.35 -14.70
N ALA A 90 1.16 11.04 -15.65
CA ALA A 90 1.79 12.09 -16.45
C ALA A 90 2.31 13.30 -15.64
N GLU A 91 1.72 13.59 -14.48
CA GLU A 91 2.14 14.68 -13.61
C GLU A 91 2.80 14.21 -12.31
N THR A 92 2.48 12.99 -11.87
CA THR A 92 2.96 12.47 -10.58
C THR A 92 4.19 11.58 -10.70
N GLN A 93 4.43 10.98 -11.87
CA GLN A 93 5.48 10.00 -12.11
C GLN A 93 6.04 10.12 -13.54
N THR A 94 6.54 11.31 -13.87
CA THR A 94 6.93 11.70 -15.23
C THR A 94 7.95 10.76 -15.89
N VAL A 95 8.87 10.16 -15.14
CA VAL A 95 9.84 9.18 -15.67
C VAL A 95 9.16 7.87 -16.07
N LEU A 96 8.19 7.38 -15.29
CA LEU A 96 7.39 6.21 -15.67
C LEU A 96 6.48 6.56 -16.85
N TRP A 97 5.91 7.76 -16.86
CA TRP A 97 5.10 8.22 -17.98
C TRP A 97 5.88 8.30 -19.29
N ALA A 98 7.14 8.75 -19.26
CA ALA A 98 7.99 8.74 -20.45
C ALA A 98 8.12 7.33 -21.06
N ARG A 99 8.28 6.30 -20.22
CA ARG A 99 8.30 4.89 -20.68
C ARG A 99 6.96 4.46 -21.28
N VAL A 100 5.83 4.94 -20.75
CA VAL A 100 4.51 4.69 -21.34
C VAL A 100 4.40 5.39 -22.70
N LEU A 101 4.86 6.63 -22.84
CA LEU A 101 4.86 7.37 -24.11
C LEU A 101 5.74 6.68 -25.17
N ASP A 102 6.91 6.18 -24.79
CA ASP A 102 7.77 5.40 -25.70
C ASP A 102 7.02 4.18 -26.27
N ARG A 103 6.21 3.52 -25.43
CA ARG A 103 5.36 2.40 -25.86
C ARG A 103 4.22 2.86 -26.77
N LEU A 104 3.56 3.98 -26.45
CA LEU A 104 2.45 4.52 -27.24
C LEU A 104 2.87 5.01 -28.64
N HIS A 105 4.10 5.52 -28.79
CA HIS A 105 4.65 5.93 -30.07
C HIS A 105 5.34 4.78 -30.84
N GLY A 106 5.48 3.61 -30.22
CA GLY A 106 6.08 2.42 -30.81
C GLY A 106 5.10 1.57 -31.62
N PRO A 107 5.60 0.55 -32.35
CA PRO A 107 4.76 -0.34 -33.15
C PRO A 107 3.86 -1.24 -32.29
N ASP A 108 4.35 -1.68 -31.13
CA ASP A 108 3.64 -2.57 -30.20
C ASP A 108 2.87 -1.76 -29.15
N ARG A 109 2.08 -0.77 -29.56
CA ARG A 109 1.41 0.17 -28.64
C ARG A 109 0.34 -0.51 -27.76
N PRO A 110 0.33 -0.27 -26.43
CA PRO A 110 -0.75 -0.74 -25.57
C PRO A 110 -2.01 0.13 -25.72
N VAL A 111 -3.17 -0.45 -25.41
CA VAL A 111 -4.42 0.30 -25.21
C VAL A 111 -4.48 0.83 -23.79
N VAL A 112 -4.79 2.12 -23.62
CA VAL A 112 -4.82 2.76 -22.30
C VAL A 112 -6.26 3.01 -21.85
N VAL A 113 -6.58 2.64 -20.61
CA VAL A 113 -7.83 3.01 -19.95
C VAL A 113 -7.49 3.89 -18.75
N ALA A 114 -8.04 5.10 -18.72
CA ALA A 114 -7.85 6.04 -17.62
C ALA A 114 -9.14 6.20 -16.82
N VAL A 115 -9.08 5.98 -15.51
CA VAL A 115 -10.20 6.19 -14.58
C VAL A 115 -9.85 7.36 -13.67
N ASP A 116 -10.24 8.57 -14.07
CA ASP A 116 -10.02 9.80 -13.30
C ASP A 116 -11.14 10.79 -13.69
N PRO A 117 -11.83 11.43 -12.73
CA PRO A 117 -12.84 12.46 -13.05
C PRO A 117 -12.27 13.63 -13.87
N ARG A 118 -10.96 13.85 -13.82
CA ARG A 118 -10.28 14.94 -14.53
C ARG A 118 -9.81 14.46 -15.90
N ARG A 119 -9.92 15.34 -16.89
CA ARG A 119 -9.30 15.16 -18.21
C ARG A 119 -7.83 15.58 -18.16
N ALA A 120 -6.98 14.71 -17.63
CA ALA A 120 -5.53 14.89 -17.61
C ALA A 120 -4.86 14.28 -18.87
N LYS A 121 -3.56 14.46 -19.06
CA LYS A 121 -2.80 13.89 -20.20
C LYS A 121 -2.94 12.37 -20.34
N VAL A 122 -3.12 11.67 -19.22
CA VAL A 122 -3.38 10.22 -19.23
C VAL A 122 -4.74 9.86 -19.86
N ALA A 123 -5.73 10.74 -19.74
CA ALA A 123 -7.04 10.57 -20.36
C ALA A 123 -7.00 10.85 -21.87
N GLU A 124 -6.19 11.82 -22.31
CA GLU A 124 -5.92 12.06 -23.73
C GLU A 124 -5.27 10.83 -24.37
N ALA A 125 -4.22 10.30 -23.74
CA ALA A 125 -3.55 9.07 -24.18
C ALA A 125 -4.50 7.85 -24.20
N ALA A 126 -5.45 7.77 -23.26
CA ALA A 126 -6.49 6.73 -23.27
C ALA A 126 -7.35 6.78 -24.54
N VAL A 127 -7.79 7.97 -24.94
CA VAL A 127 -8.58 8.16 -26.16
C VAL A 127 -7.73 7.91 -27.41
N GLU A 128 -6.51 8.46 -27.48
CA GLU A 128 -5.61 8.34 -28.63
C GLU A 128 -5.16 6.90 -28.91
N SER A 129 -4.99 6.09 -27.86
CA SER A 129 -4.64 4.66 -27.98
C SER A 129 -5.81 3.77 -28.40
N GLY A 130 -7.02 4.32 -28.57
CA GLY A 130 -8.23 3.54 -28.86
C GLY A 130 -8.86 2.86 -27.63
N GLY A 131 -8.47 3.31 -26.44
CA GLY A 131 -9.04 2.90 -25.17
C GLY A 131 -10.14 3.86 -24.70
N VAL A 132 -10.27 4.04 -23.39
CA VAL A 132 -11.41 4.75 -22.77
C VAL A 132 -10.95 5.64 -21.63
N HIS A 133 -11.48 6.86 -21.59
CA HIS A 133 -11.44 7.71 -20.39
C HIS A 133 -12.76 7.57 -19.63
N LEU A 134 -12.72 6.86 -18.49
CA LEU A 134 -13.82 6.79 -17.55
C LEU A 134 -13.69 7.96 -16.55
N ALA A 135 -14.66 8.87 -16.56
CA ALA A 135 -14.69 10.05 -15.68
C ALA A 135 -15.79 9.94 -14.61
N PRO A 136 -15.70 9.01 -13.65
CA PRO A 136 -16.75 8.80 -12.65
C PRO A 136 -16.89 9.99 -11.71
N LEU A 137 -18.11 10.19 -11.18
CA LEU A 137 -18.35 11.12 -10.07
C LEU A 137 -17.45 10.75 -8.87
N PRO A 138 -16.73 11.70 -8.25
CA PRO A 138 -15.87 11.40 -7.11
C PRO A 138 -16.62 10.66 -6.00
N GLY A 139 -16.01 9.59 -5.49
CA GLY A 139 -16.62 8.75 -4.45
C GLY A 139 -17.41 7.54 -4.96
N THR A 140 -17.58 7.38 -6.29
CA THR A 140 -18.35 6.26 -6.88
C THR A 140 -17.48 5.09 -7.37
N ASN A 141 -16.19 5.07 -7.00
CA ASN A 141 -15.21 4.06 -7.44
C ASN A 141 -15.69 2.62 -7.22
N GLN A 142 -16.33 2.31 -6.08
CA GLN A 142 -16.79 0.95 -5.79
C GLN A 142 -17.86 0.48 -6.77
N ALA A 143 -18.82 1.34 -7.12
CA ALA A 143 -19.87 1.00 -8.07
C ALA A 143 -19.29 0.74 -9.47
N LEU A 144 -18.39 1.62 -9.92
CA LEU A 144 -17.64 1.44 -11.17
C LEU A 144 -16.90 0.10 -11.19
N MET A 145 -16.17 -0.21 -10.12
CA MET A 145 -15.39 -1.44 -10.06
C MET A 145 -16.25 -2.70 -9.98
N ASN A 146 -17.37 -2.67 -9.24
CA ASN A 146 -18.32 -3.77 -9.22
C ASN A 146 -18.88 -4.03 -10.62
N CYS A 147 -19.18 -3.00 -11.40
CA CYS A 147 -19.61 -3.16 -12.79
C CYS A 147 -18.53 -3.80 -13.66
N LEU A 148 -17.28 -3.35 -13.60
CA LEU A 148 -16.22 -3.94 -14.41
C LEU A 148 -16.02 -5.42 -14.07
N VAL A 149 -16.03 -5.76 -12.78
CA VAL A 149 -15.93 -7.15 -12.31
C VAL A 149 -17.13 -7.98 -12.77
N ARG A 150 -18.35 -7.43 -12.66
CA ARG A 150 -19.57 -8.06 -13.18
C ARG A 150 -19.45 -8.39 -14.66
N GLU A 151 -19.03 -7.43 -15.47
CA GLU A 151 -18.93 -7.63 -16.93
C GLU A 151 -17.92 -8.73 -17.29
N LEU A 152 -16.80 -8.85 -16.57
CA LEU A 152 -15.88 -9.98 -16.76
C LEU A 152 -16.56 -11.33 -16.49
N ILE A 153 -17.38 -11.41 -15.44
CA ILE A 153 -18.09 -12.64 -15.05
C ILE A 153 -19.20 -12.96 -16.05
N GLU A 154 -20.04 -11.98 -16.41
CA GLU A 154 -21.19 -12.17 -17.30
C GLU A 154 -20.80 -12.55 -18.74
N HIS A 155 -19.64 -12.07 -19.19
CA HIS A 155 -19.10 -12.40 -20.51
C HIS A 155 -18.17 -13.62 -20.51
N ASP A 156 -18.03 -14.32 -19.37
CA ASP A 156 -17.14 -15.47 -19.19
C ASP A 156 -15.67 -15.15 -19.56
N TRP A 157 -15.24 -13.91 -19.33
CA TRP A 157 -13.85 -13.50 -19.46
C TRP A 157 -13.07 -13.83 -18.19
N VAL A 158 -13.25 -15.03 -17.66
CA VAL A 158 -12.58 -15.49 -16.44
C VAL A 158 -11.76 -16.74 -16.72
N ASP A 159 -10.68 -16.93 -15.96
CA ASP A 159 -9.85 -18.13 -16.00
C ASP A 159 -10.33 -19.09 -14.89
N HIS A 160 -11.27 -19.98 -15.24
CA HIS A 160 -11.87 -20.91 -14.28
C HIS A 160 -10.86 -21.87 -13.65
N ASP A 161 -9.84 -22.29 -14.38
CA ASP A 161 -8.79 -23.18 -13.87
C ASP A 161 -7.93 -22.44 -12.84
N TYR A 162 -7.51 -21.22 -13.14
CA TYR A 162 -6.79 -20.37 -12.19
C TYR A 162 -7.63 -20.08 -10.95
N LEU A 163 -8.90 -19.75 -11.13
CA LEU A 163 -9.82 -19.46 -10.02
C LEU A 163 -9.96 -20.64 -9.08
N GLY A 164 -10.20 -21.85 -9.61
CA GLY A 164 -10.32 -23.07 -8.81
C GLY A 164 -9.04 -23.46 -8.09
N ALA A 165 -7.87 -23.16 -8.64
CA ALA A 165 -6.57 -23.52 -8.07
C ALA A 165 -5.99 -22.49 -7.08
N HIS A 166 -6.28 -21.20 -7.27
CA HIS A 166 -5.53 -20.11 -6.64
C HIS A 166 -6.38 -19.04 -5.95
N THR A 167 -7.71 -19.16 -5.96
CA THR A 167 -8.59 -18.15 -5.35
C THR A 167 -9.67 -18.76 -4.46
N LEU A 168 -10.33 -17.92 -3.68
CA LEU A 168 -11.45 -18.26 -2.81
C LEU A 168 -12.55 -17.20 -2.96
N GLY A 169 -13.80 -17.54 -2.64
CA GLY A 169 -14.90 -16.56 -2.56
C GLY A 169 -15.48 -16.08 -3.90
N PHE A 170 -15.21 -16.76 -5.02
CA PHE A 170 -15.73 -16.36 -6.34
C PHE A 170 -17.26 -16.26 -6.38
N ALA A 171 -17.98 -17.21 -5.79
CA ALA A 171 -19.45 -17.21 -5.77
C ALA A 171 -20.02 -15.99 -5.01
N ASP A 172 -19.42 -15.64 -3.87
CA ASP A 172 -19.84 -14.48 -3.07
C ASP A 172 -19.53 -13.18 -3.79
N LEU A 173 -18.38 -13.11 -4.48
CA LEU A 173 -18.04 -11.97 -5.34
C LEU A 173 -19.06 -11.80 -6.46
N ALA A 174 -19.39 -12.87 -7.19
CA ALA A 174 -20.36 -12.85 -8.27
C ALA A 174 -21.74 -12.37 -7.79
N ALA A 175 -22.23 -12.89 -6.66
CA ALA A 175 -23.47 -12.45 -6.04
C ALA A 175 -23.43 -10.96 -5.64
N THR A 176 -22.30 -10.50 -5.09
CA THR A 176 -22.10 -9.11 -4.66
C THR A 176 -22.15 -8.12 -5.83
N VAL A 177 -21.56 -8.49 -6.98
CA VAL A 177 -21.47 -7.59 -8.14
C VAL A 177 -22.65 -7.68 -9.10
N ALA A 178 -23.46 -8.75 -9.02
CA ALA A 178 -24.59 -9.00 -9.93
C ALA A 178 -25.54 -7.78 -10.11
N PRO A 179 -25.88 -6.99 -9.08
CA PRO A 179 -26.76 -5.82 -9.23
C PRO A 179 -26.14 -4.65 -10.04
N TYR A 180 -24.83 -4.62 -10.23
CA TYR A 180 -24.11 -3.49 -10.82
C TYR A 180 -24.01 -3.60 -12.34
N THR A 181 -25.15 -3.62 -13.04
CA THR A 181 -25.17 -3.57 -14.51
C THR A 181 -24.53 -2.28 -15.05
N PRO A 182 -24.08 -2.25 -16.31
CA PRO A 182 -23.58 -1.01 -16.92
C PRO A 182 -24.59 0.15 -16.86
N GLU A 183 -25.88 -0.12 -17.07
CA GLU A 183 -26.95 0.88 -16.99
C GLU A 183 -27.09 1.44 -15.56
N HIS A 184 -27.20 0.56 -14.57
CA HIS A 184 -27.34 0.98 -13.17
C HIS A 184 -26.11 1.75 -12.70
N THR A 185 -24.93 1.29 -13.09
CA THR A 185 -23.66 1.93 -12.71
C THR A 185 -23.45 3.26 -13.43
N ALA A 186 -23.92 3.39 -14.68
CA ALA A 186 -23.89 4.64 -15.41
C ALA A 186 -24.67 5.75 -14.69
N GLU A 187 -25.82 5.43 -14.09
CA GLU A 187 -26.60 6.38 -13.28
C GLU A 187 -25.83 6.84 -12.04
N ILE A 188 -25.20 5.91 -11.32
CA ILE A 188 -24.41 6.20 -10.10
C ILE A 188 -23.17 7.03 -10.44
N CYS A 189 -22.38 6.55 -11.40
CA CYS A 189 -21.06 7.10 -11.70
C CYS A 189 -21.14 8.31 -12.64
N ARG A 190 -22.27 8.52 -13.34
CA ARG A 190 -22.44 9.52 -14.40
C ARG A 190 -21.46 9.32 -15.56
N VAL A 191 -21.24 8.06 -15.94
CA VAL A 191 -20.39 7.64 -17.06
C VAL A 191 -21.25 6.88 -18.06
N PRO A 192 -21.08 7.03 -19.38
CA PRO A 192 -21.85 6.25 -20.35
C PRO A 192 -21.70 4.74 -20.14
N ALA A 193 -22.81 4.01 -20.18
CA ALA A 193 -22.81 2.56 -20.04
C ALA A 193 -21.98 1.86 -21.14
N ALA A 194 -21.90 2.45 -22.33
CA ALA A 194 -21.06 1.96 -23.43
C ALA A 194 -19.56 2.02 -23.07
N ASP A 195 -19.12 3.05 -22.36
CA ASP A 195 -17.72 3.21 -21.94
C ASP A 195 -17.36 2.19 -20.86
N LEU A 196 -18.28 1.91 -19.93
CA LEU A 196 -18.11 0.85 -18.92
C LEU A 196 -17.92 -0.53 -19.57
N ARG A 197 -18.79 -0.87 -20.52
CA ARG A 197 -18.68 -2.11 -21.31
C ARG A 197 -17.36 -2.17 -22.06
N ARG A 198 -16.98 -1.09 -22.72
CA ARG A 198 -15.75 -1.02 -23.50
C ARG A 198 -14.51 -1.18 -22.62
N ALA A 199 -14.48 -0.56 -21.45
CA ALA A 199 -13.38 -0.74 -20.50
C ALA A 199 -13.29 -2.19 -19.98
N ALA A 200 -14.42 -2.82 -19.66
CA ALA A 200 -14.47 -4.22 -19.26
C ALA A 200 -14.01 -5.16 -20.40
N GLU A 201 -14.43 -4.89 -21.64
CA GLU A 201 -14.01 -5.63 -22.83
C GLU A 201 -12.51 -5.54 -23.05
N ILE A 202 -11.92 -4.33 -22.97
CA ILE A 202 -10.47 -4.15 -23.09
C ILE A 202 -9.76 -5.01 -22.04
N PHE A 203 -10.22 -5.01 -20.79
CA PHE A 203 -9.61 -5.82 -19.74
C PHE A 203 -9.79 -7.33 -20.00
N GLY A 204 -11.02 -7.75 -20.30
CA GLY A 204 -11.43 -9.14 -20.48
C GLY A 204 -10.97 -9.79 -21.78
N THR A 205 -10.43 -9.04 -22.73
CA THR A 205 -9.92 -9.60 -24.00
C THR A 205 -8.42 -9.43 -24.19
N SER A 206 -7.77 -8.54 -23.42
CA SER A 206 -6.32 -8.36 -23.47
C SER A 206 -5.57 -9.54 -22.84
N GLY A 207 -4.46 -9.94 -23.49
CA GLY A 207 -3.60 -11.04 -23.01
C GLY A 207 -2.67 -10.63 -21.87
N ARG A 208 -2.16 -9.39 -21.90
CA ARG A 208 -1.27 -8.82 -20.89
C ARG A 208 -1.79 -7.47 -20.40
N VAL A 209 -2.22 -7.42 -19.14
CA VAL A 209 -2.79 -6.20 -18.55
C VAL A 209 -1.95 -5.75 -17.37
N LEU A 210 -1.57 -4.47 -17.37
CA LEU A 210 -0.97 -3.80 -16.24
C LEU A 210 -1.97 -2.80 -15.66
N SER A 211 -2.27 -2.90 -14.37
CA SER A 211 -3.07 -1.89 -13.67
C SER A 211 -2.21 -1.12 -12.67
N THR A 212 -2.47 0.18 -12.58
CA THR A 212 -1.92 1.02 -11.52
C THR A 212 -3.06 1.68 -10.76
N VAL A 213 -2.90 1.82 -9.45
CA VAL A 213 -3.87 2.48 -8.57
C VAL A 213 -3.14 3.55 -7.76
N LEU A 214 -3.73 4.74 -7.63
CA LEU A 214 -3.16 5.81 -6.80
C LEU A 214 -4.26 6.64 -6.11
N GLN A 215 -3.98 7.91 -5.76
CA GLN A 215 -4.71 8.70 -4.78
C GLN A 215 -6.19 8.90 -5.11
N GLY A 216 -6.57 8.93 -6.40
CA GLY A 216 -7.97 9.05 -6.80
C GLY A 216 -8.84 7.87 -6.33
N PHE A 217 -8.22 6.73 -6.01
CA PHE A 217 -8.87 5.59 -5.38
C PHE A 217 -8.64 5.54 -3.86
N TYR A 218 -7.44 5.88 -3.39
CA TYR A 218 -7.07 5.73 -1.97
C TYR A 218 -7.76 6.71 -1.02
N GLN A 219 -8.01 7.94 -1.46
CA GLN A 219 -8.55 9.00 -0.62
C GLN A 219 -10.07 9.07 -0.74
N SER A 220 -10.74 7.96 -0.42
CA SER A 220 -12.19 7.80 -0.43
C SER A 220 -12.65 6.91 0.73
N HIS A 221 -13.91 7.05 1.15
CA HIS A 221 -14.50 6.27 2.25
C HIS A 221 -14.58 4.74 1.98
N GLN A 222 -14.65 4.31 0.71
CA GLN A 222 -14.71 2.90 0.28
C GLN A 222 -13.41 2.44 -0.40
N ALA A 223 -12.30 3.14 -0.13
CA ALA A 223 -11.07 3.01 -0.90
C ALA A 223 -10.47 1.59 -0.91
N THR A 224 -10.47 0.89 0.23
CA THR A 224 -9.90 -0.47 0.32
C THR A 224 -10.69 -1.45 -0.53
N ALA A 225 -12.01 -1.46 -0.41
CA ALA A 225 -12.87 -2.34 -1.21
C ALA A 225 -12.69 -2.08 -2.72
N ALA A 226 -12.64 -0.80 -3.13
CA ALA A 226 -12.49 -0.46 -4.54
C ALA A 226 -11.11 -0.87 -5.09
N SER A 227 -10.07 -0.74 -4.25
CA SER A 227 -8.71 -1.16 -4.61
C SER A 227 -8.57 -2.68 -4.64
N CYS A 228 -9.25 -3.43 -3.76
CA CYS A 228 -9.35 -4.89 -3.84
C CYS A 228 -10.04 -5.32 -5.13
N GLN A 229 -11.06 -4.59 -5.59
CA GLN A 229 -11.70 -4.94 -6.87
C GLN A 229 -10.75 -4.81 -8.07
N VAL A 230 -9.79 -3.89 -8.04
CA VAL A 230 -8.74 -3.84 -9.08
C VAL A 230 -7.89 -5.11 -9.02
N ASN A 231 -7.54 -5.58 -7.83
CA ASN A 231 -6.84 -6.87 -7.67
C ASN A 231 -7.71 -8.04 -8.17
N ASN A 232 -9.01 -8.02 -7.89
CA ASN A 232 -9.95 -9.05 -8.35
C ASN A 232 -10.03 -9.14 -9.87
N LEU A 233 -9.99 -8.03 -10.62
CA LEU A 233 -9.92 -8.08 -12.09
C LEU A 233 -8.72 -8.93 -12.57
N HIS A 234 -7.56 -8.77 -11.94
CA HIS A 234 -6.37 -9.57 -12.27
C HIS A 234 -6.51 -11.04 -11.82
N LEU A 235 -7.06 -11.29 -10.63
CA LEU A 235 -7.28 -12.64 -10.11
C LEU A 235 -8.29 -13.43 -10.96
N LEU A 236 -9.37 -12.79 -11.40
CA LEU A 236 -10.39 -13.38 -12.29
C LEU A 236 -9.80 -13.87 -13.62
N ARG A 237 -8.71 -13.26 -14.07
CA ARG A 237 -8.06 -13.54 -15.36
C ARG A 237 -6.75 -14.32 -15.25
N GLY A 238 -6.29 -14.64 -14.04
CA GLY A 238 -4.95 -15.18 -13.83
C GLY A 238 -3.81 -14.26 -14.33
N LEU A 239 -4.02 -12.94 -14.32
CA LEU A 239 -3.10 -11.93 -14.86
C LEU A 239 -2.04 -11.48 -13.84
N ILE A 240 -1.39 -12.43 -13.18
CA ILE A 240 -0.35 -12.20 -12.16
C ILE A 240 0.82 -13.17 -12.39
N GLY A 241 2.04 -12.76 -12.06
CA GLY A 241 3.22 -13.64 -12.07
C GLY A 241 3.80 -13.93 -13.45
N ARG A 242 3.40 -13.17 -14.49
CA ARG A 242 3.93 -13.29 -15.85
C ARG A 242 4.22 -11.92 -16.49
N PRO A 243 5.15 -11.83 -17.46
CA PRO A 243 5.51 -10.55 -18.09
C PRO A 243 4.31 -9.79 -18.67
N GLY A 244 4.31 -8.46 -18.51
CA GLY A 244 3.24 -7.59 -18.96
C GLY A 244 1.95 -7.66 -18.12
N CYS A 245 1.91 -8.49 -17.08
CA CYS A 245 0.73 -8.70 -16.25
C CYS A 245 0.99 -8.32 -14.79
N GLY A 246 0.08 -7.56 -14.19
CA GLY A 246 0.06 -7.37 -12.74
C GLY A 246 -0.60 -6.07 -12.31
N VAL A 247 -0.68 -5.91 -11.00
CA VAL A 247 -1.23 -4.71 -10.36
C VAL A 247 -0.15 -4.02 -9.54
N LEU A 248 -0.09 -2.70 -9.68
CA LEU A 248 0.78 -1.82 -8.91
C LEU A 248 -0.09 -0.89 -8.06
N GLN A 249 -0.16 -1.16 -6.76
CA GLN A 249 -0.78 -0.26 -5.79
C GLN A 249 0.27 0.79 -5.40
N MET A 250 0.24 1.94 -6.07
CA MET A 250 1.40 2.83 -6.19
C MET A 250 1.64 3.69 -4.95
N ASN A 251 2.88 4.11 -4.77
CA ASN A 251 3.29 5.04 -3.73
C ASN A 251 3.43 6.46 -4.29
N GLY A 252 3.17 7.48 -3.47
CA GLY A 252 3.38 8.88 -3.84
C GLY A 252 4.77 9.39 -3.46
N GLN A 253 5.11 9.32 -2.18
CA GLN A 253 6.42 9.75 -1.66
C GLN A 253 7.51 8.71 -1.98
N PRO A 254 8.78 9.13 -2.13
CA PRO A 254 9.85 8.32 -2.71
C PRO A 254 10.13 7.01 -1.96
N THR A 255 9.98 6.99 -0.63
CA THR A 255 10.30 5.83 0.22
C THR A 255 9.11 5.40 1.08
N ALA A 256 7.87 5.73 0.70
CA ALA A 256 6.68 5.32 1.45
C ALA A 256 6.52 3.80 1.58
N GLN A 257 7.00 3.00 0.61
CA GLN A 257 7.06 1.54 0.76
C GLN A 257 8.02 1.13 1.88
N ASN A 258 9.20 1.78 1.97
CA ASN A 258 10.21 1.45 2.95
C ASN A 258 9.73 1.76 4.37
N THR A 259 8.93 2.81 4.55
CA THR A 259 8.28 3.09 5.83
C THR A 259 7.49 1.88 6.35
N ARG A 260 6.74 1.22 5.46
CA ARG A 260 5.91 0.04 5.77
C ARG A 260 6.74 -1.23 5.89
N GLU A 261 7.70 -1.41 4.99
CA GLU A 261 8.65 -2.53 5.02
C GLU A 261 9.48 -2.55 6.31
N CYS A 262 9.84 -1.39 6.85
CA CYS A 262 10.61 -1.26 8.08
C CYS A 262 9.75 -1.12 9.35
N GLY A 263 8.42 -1.03 9.21
CA GLY A 263 7.50 -0.96 10.34
C GLY A 263 7.41 0.41 11.04
N ALA A 264 7.84 1.47 10.38
CA ALA A 264 7.77 2.85 10.87
C ALA A 264 6.42 3.54 10.56
N ASP A 265 5.48 2.80 9.96
CA ASP A 265 4.06 3.13 9.76
C ASP A 265 3.15 2.46 10.80
N GLY A 266 3.74 1.72 11.75
CA GLY A 266 3.03 0.99 12.79
C GLY A 266 3.12 -0.52 12.62
N ASP A 267 3.26 -1.06 11.42
CA ASP A 267 3.45 -2.50 11.21
C ASP A 267 4.82 -3.00 11.69
N LEU A 268 5.04 -4.31 11.74
CA LEU A 268 6.36 -4.83 12.11
C LEU A 268 7.27 -4.97 10.87
N PRO A 269 8.60 -4.80 11.01
CA PRO A 269 9.51 -4.89 9.89
C PRO A 269 9.40 -6.22 9.14
N GLY A 270 9.60 -6.18 7.82
CA GLY A 270 9.47 -7.32 6.92
C GLY A 270 8.03 -7.74 6.67
N PHE A 271 7.07 -6.82 6.79
CA PHE A 271 5.62 -7.11 6.69
C PHE A 271 5.15 -8.18 7.69
N ARG A 272 5.82 -8.27 8.84
CA ARG A 272 5.46 -9.21 9.89
C ARG A 272 4.09 -8.84 10.47
N ASN A 273 3.23 -9.84 10.57
CA ASN A 273 1.96 -9.72 11.27
C ASN A 273 2.16 -9.68 12.79
N TRP A 274 1.67 -8.62 13.44
CA TRP A 274 1.71 -8.40 14.88
C TRP A 274 0.94 -9.46 15.68
N SER A 275 -0.07 -10.11 15.08
CA SER A 275 -0.85 -11.16 15.76
C SER A 275 -0.25 -12.57 15.60
N ASN A 276 0.85 -12.72 14.85
CA ASN A 276 1.53 -14.00 14.69
C ASN A 276 2.65 -14.15 15.73
N PRO A 277 2.55 -15.06 16.72
CA PRO A 277 3.57 -15.23 17.75
C PRO A 277 4.94 -15.61 17.18
N ASP A 278 5.00 -16.41 16.11
CA ASP A 278 6.27 -16.81 15.48
C ASP A 278 7.03 -15.60 14.93
N HIS A 279 6.30 -14.62 14.38
CA HIS A 279 6.89 -13.38 13.88
C HIS A 279 7.42 -12.51 15.02
N ILE A 280 6.73 -12.47 16.17
CA ILE A 280 7.17 -11.74 17.35
C ILE A 280 8.44 -12.37 17.93
N ASP A 281 8.46 -13.70 18.09
CA ASP A 281 9.60 -14.43 18.63
C ASP A 281 10.84 -14.31 17.74
N GLU A 282 10.66 -14.35 16.41
CA GLU A 282 11.73 -14.09 15.46
C GLU A 282 12.29 -12.68 15.62
N LEU A 283 11.41 -11.67 15.68
CA LEU A 283 11.80 -10.27 15.78
C LEU A 283 12.48 -9.96 17.12
N ALA A 284 11.97 -10.51 18.22
CA ALA A 284 12.54 -10.38 19.56
C ALA A 284 13.96 -10.95 19.64
N ARG A 285 14.20 -12.11 19.00
CA ARG A 285 15.54 -12.71 18.87
C ARG A 285 16.48 -11.83 18.06
N LEU A 286 16.01 -11.27 16.94
CA LEU A 286 16.81 -10.39 16.08
C LEU A 286 17.19 -9.09 16.79
N TRP A 287 16.28 -8.54 17.61
CA TRP A 287 16.48 -7.31 18.38
C TRP A 287 17.11 -7.55 19.75
N ASN A 288 17.30 -8.80 20.16
CA ASN A 288 17.82 -9.20 21.47
C ASN A 288 17.04 -8.57 22.64
N VAL A 289 15.71 -8.72 22.59
CA VAL A 289 14.78 -8.27 23.64
C VAL A 289 13.81 -9.37 24.04
N ASP A 290 13.16 -9.22 25.20
CA ASP A 290 12.04 -10.09 25.57
C ASP A 290 10.85 -9.84 24.61
N PRO A 291 10.16 -10.89 24.10
CA PRO A 291 8.98 -10.74 23.25
C PRO A 291 7.90 -9.78 23.79
N LEU A 292 7.73 -9.71 25.11
CA LEU A 292 6.79 -8.80 25.78
C LEU A 292 7.19 -7.33 25.66
N THR A 293 8.45 -7.04 25.31
CA THR A 293 8.92 -5.68 25.03
C THR A 293 8.31 -5.14 23.74
N ILE A 294 8.11 -5.99 22.74
CA ILE A 294 7.56 -5.59 21.44
C ILE A 294 6.05 -5.44 21.60
N PRO A 295 5.48 -4.26 21.34
CA PRO A 295 4.05 -4.05 21.51
C PRO A 295 3.24 -4.77 20.42
N HIS A 296 2.55 -5.84 20.82
CA HIS A 296 1.79 -6.72 19.92
C HIS A 296 0.46 -7.24 20.49
N TRP A 297 -0.03 -6.66 21.59
CA TRP A 297 -1.31 -7.05 22.23
C TRP A 297 -2.54 -6.46 21.52
N ALA A 298 -2.36 -5.57 20.56
CA ALA A 298 -3.40 -4.91 19.79
C ALA A 298 -2.85 -4.45 18.43
N PRO A 299 -3.71 -4.12 17.45
CA PRO A 299 -3.26 -3.49 16.22
C PRO A 299 -2.43 -2.23 16.49
N PRO A 300 -1.42 -1.94 15.65
CA PRO A 300 -0.64 -0.72 15.75
C PRO A 300 -1.48 0.55 15.76
N THR A 301 -1.02 1.56 16.50
CA THR A 301 -1.76 2.83 16.61
C THR A 301 -1.59 3.65 15.34
N HIS A 302 -2.66 3.81 14.58
CA HIS A 302 -2.61 4.60 13.34
C HIS A 302 -2.49 6.11 13.61
N ALA A 303 -2.03 6.88 12.61
CA ALA A 303 -1.67 8.29 12.75
C ALA A 303 -2.80 9.14 13.36
N MET A 304 -4.03 9.00 12.87
CA MET A 304 -5.16 9.77 13.41
C MET A 304 -5.46 9.45 14.89
N GLN A 305 -5.15 8.24 15.35
CA GLN A 305 -5.28 7.86 16.76
C GLN A 305 -4.12 8.42 17.59
N ILE A 306 -2.89 8.47 17.05
CA ILE A 306 -1.76 9.19 17.67
C ILE A 306 -2.13 10.66 17.92
N TRP A 307 -2.69 11.35 16.92
CA TRP A 307 -3.14 12.74 17.07
C TRP A 307 -4.25 12.89 18.11
N ARG A 308 -5.19 11.95 18.17
CA ARG A 308 -6.23 11.94 19.22
C ARG A 308 -5.63 11.72 20.61
N TYR A 309 -4.65 10.84 20.76
CA TYR A 309 -3.98 10.62 22.05
C TYR A 309 -3.13 11.81 22.49
N ALA A 310 -2.52 12.52 21.55
CA ALA A 310 -1.86 13.79 21.83
C ALA A 310 -2.86 14.87 22.27
N GLU A 311 -4.03 14.94 21.62
CA GLU A 311 -5.12 15.84 22.01
C GLU A 311 -5.67 15.56 23.41
N GLN A 312 -5.79 14.27 23.77
CA GLN A 312 -6.29 13.81 25.07
C GLN A 312 -5.25 13.88 26.19
N GLY A 313 -3.97 14.15 25.87
CA GLY A 313 -2.88 14.20 26.84
C GLY A 313 -2.32 12.83 27.25
N SER A 314 -2.73 11.74 26.58
CA SER A 314 -2.14 10.41 26.78
C SER A 314 -0.75 10.31 26.16
N ILE A 315 -0.56 10.88 24.96
CA ILE A 315 0.77 11.10 24.37
C ILE A 315 1.23 12.49 24.79
N LYS A 316 2.39 12.56 25.45
CA LYS A 316 3.01 13.79 25.97
C LYS A 316 4.36 14.08 25.32
N PHE A 317 4.90 13.14 24.55
CA PHE A 317 6.09 13.30 23.74
C PHE A 317 5.75 12.91 22.30
N LEU A 318 5.87 13.84 21.35
CA LEU A 318 5.62 13.58 19.94
C LEU A 318 6.85 13.90 19.09
N TRP A 319 7.40 12.89 18.43
CA TRP A 319 8.52 13.06 17.50
C TRP A 319 8.02 13.08 16.06
N ILE A 320 8.07 14.25 15.45
CA ILE A 320 7.72 14.51 14.06
C ILE A 320 9.00 14.48 13.22
N SER A 321 9.06 13.60 12.22
CA SER A 321 10.27 13.37 11.40
C SER A 321 10.00 13.60 9.93
N ALA A 322 10.74 14.52 9.30
CA ALA A 322 10.74 14.84 7.86
C ALA A 322 9.34 15.07 7.27
N THR A 323 8.46 15.72 8.02
CA THR A 323 7.07 16.01 7.63
C THR A 323 6.53 17.22 8.39
N ASN A 324 5.56 17.92 7.80
CA ASN A 324 4.86 19.02 8.46
C ASN A 324 3.34 18.73 8.61
N PRO A 325 2.90 18.20 9.77
CA PRO A 325 1.48 17.97 10.03
C PRO A 325 0.64 19.25 10.10
N ALA A 326 1.22 20.39 10.46
CA ALA A 326 0.51 21.68 10.54
C ALA A 326 0.13 22.28 9.16
N VAL A 327 0.53 21.60 8.07
CA VAL A 327 0.22 21.93 6.68
C VAL A 327 -0.45 20.77 5.94
N SER A 328 -0.05 19.53 6.22
CA SER A 328 -0.44 18.36 5.42
C SER A 328 -1.60 17.51 5.97
N LEU A 329 -1.93 17.62 7.26
CA LEU A 329 -3.05 16.87 7.82
C LEU A 329 -4.41 17.53 7.50
N PRO A 330 -5.50 16.76 7.48
CA PRO A 330 -6.84 17.34 7.50
C PRO A 330 -7.11 18.02 8.85
N ASP A 331 -8.13 18.88 8.89
CA ASP A 331 -8.53 19.63 10.10
C ASP A 331 -7.38 20.43 10.73
N LEU A 332 -6.74 21.27 9.91
CA LEU A 332 -5.53 21.99 10.28
C LEU A 332 -5.67 22.87 11.53
N SER A 333 -6.89 23.36 11.85
CA SER A 333 -7.10 24.14 13.07
C SER A 333 -6.86 23.26 14.29
N ARG A 334 -7.54 22.11 14.36
CA ARG A 334 -7.39 21.15 15.45
C ARG A 334 -5.95 20.68 15.60
N ILE A 335 -5.28 20.32 14.49
CA ILE A 335 -3.88 19.88 14.53
C ILE A 335 -2.96 20.98 15.10
N ARG A 336 -3.16 22.23 14.69
CA ARG A 336 -2.37 23.36 15.22
C ARG A 336 -2.66 23.62 16.69
N ASP A 337 -3.88 23.40 17.16
CA ASP A 337 -4.24 23.55 18.56
C ASP A 337 -3.60 22.45 19.42
N ILE A 338 -3.60 21.20 18.95
CA ILE A 338 -2.88 20.09 19.59
C ILE A 338 -1.39 20.42 19.73
N LEU A 339 -0.75 20.91 18.66
CA LEU A 339 0.67 21.25 18.66
C LEU A 339 1.05 22.45 19.56
N ARG A 340 0.07 23.25 19.99
CA ARG A 340 0.29 24.40 20.90
C ARG A 340 0.12 24.04 22.37
N ARG A 341 -0.37 22.84 22.68
CA ARG A 341 -0.59 22.44 24.07
C ARG A 341 0.73 22.43 24.86
N GLU A 342 0.70 22.99 26.06
CA GLU A 342 1.89 23.09 26.91
C GLU A 342 2.34 21.74 27.49
N ASP A 343 1.42 20.77 27.60
CA ASP A 343 1.69 19.43 28.11
C ASP A 343 2.25 18.46 27.05
N LEU A 344 2.26 18.87 25.77
CA LEU A 344 2.82 18.10 24.66
C LEU A 344 4.23 18.59 24.31
N PHE A 345 5.24 17.77 24.60
CA PHE A 345 6.60 18.03 24.16
C PHE A 345 6.81 17.54 22.72
N VAL A 346 7.03 18.47 21.80
CA VAL A 346 7.22 18.17 20.37
C VAL A 346 8.69 18.25 19.96
N VAL A 347 9.19 17.18 19.35
CA VAL A 347 10.45 17.18 18.59
C VAL A 347 10.12 17.26 17.12
N ALA A 348 10.66 18.25 16.42
CA ALA A 348 10.55 18.38 14.97
C ALA A 348 11.94 18.19 14.34
N GLN A 349 12.15 17.04 13.71
CA GLN A 349 13.36 16.71 12.95
C GLN A 349 13.09 16.96 11.47
N ASP A 350 13.69 18.01 10.91
CA ASP A 350 13.54 18.35 9.49
C ASP A 350 14.83 18.99 8.97
N GLY A 351 15.08 18.88 7.66
CA GLY A 351 16.22 19.53 7.00
C GLY A 351 16.05 21.05 6.81
N HIS A 352 14.82 21.56 6.96
CA HIS A 352 14.46 22.96 6.78
C HIS A 352 13.82 23.55 8.03
N ARG A 353 13.97 24.87 8.20
CA ARG A 353 13.13 25.63 9.13
C ARG A 353 11.85 26.00 8.39
N ASP A 354 10.72 25.41 8.76
CA ASP A 354 9.45 25.75 8.14
C ASP A 354 8.96 27.15 8.56
N HIS A 355 8.68 28.01 7.58
CA HIS A 355 8.36 29.43 7.78
C HIS A 355 7.04 29.70 8.55
N ARG A 356 6.14 28.71 8.72
CA ARG A 356 4.87 28.93 9.45
C ARG A 356 4.89 28.56 10.94
N ASP A 357 6.01 28.07 11.45
CA ASP A 357 6.17 27.78 12.88
C ASP A 357 6.21 29.02 13.78
N HIS A 358 6.37 30.22 13.19
CA HIS A 358 6.48 31.48 13.93
C HIS A 358 5.16 32.00 14.53
N ARG A 359 3.99 31.58 14.05
CA ARG A 359 2.70 32.09 14.59
C ARG A 359 2.14 31.26 15.75
N ALA A 360 2.76 30.12 16.09
CA ALA A 360 2.38 29.31 17.25
C ALA A 360 3.27 29.55 18.49
N GLY A 361 4.30 30.41 18.40
CA GLY A 361 5.35 30.51 19.41
C GLY A 361 5.47 31.86 20.13
N ARG A 362 4.38 32.58 20.40
CA ARG A 362 4.40 33.68 21.39
C ARG A 362 3.78 33.19 22.71
N ARG A 363 4.63 32.52 23.51
CA ARG A 363 4.57 32.19 24.96
C ARG A 363 4.85 30.70 25.18
N GLY A 364 6.07 30.37 25.60
CA GLY A 364 6.50 29.02 26.02
C GLY A 364 7.75 28.50 25.29
N PRO A 365 8.76 27.92 25.99
CA PRO A 365 10.03 27.53 25.39
C PRO A 365 9.95 26.13 24.75
N ALA A 366 9.36 26.00 23.57
CA ALA A 366 9.52 24.79 22.75
C ALA A 366 10.93 24.78 22.12
N ARG A 367 11.87 24.09 22.76
CA ARG A 367 13.25 23.93 22.25
C ARG A 367 13.26 22.91 21.11
N ARG A 368 13.56 23.36 19.89
CA ARG A 368 13.64 22.57 18.65
C ARG A 368 15.07 22.08 18.40
N ALA A 369 15.23 20.82 17.98
CA ALA A 369 16.50 20.27 17.52
C ALA A 369 16.36 19.88 16.04
N VAL A 370 17.23 20.40 15.18
CA VAL A 370 17.26 20.16 13.72
C VAL A 370 18.52 19.33 13.44
N GLY A 371 18.37 18.18 12.76
CA GLY A 371 19.47 17.33 12.30
C GLY A 371 19.52 17.26 10.76
N ARG A 372 20.69 16.96 10.18
CA ARG A 372 20.90 16.70 8.73
C ARG A 372 21.56 15.33 8.56
N GLU A 373 21.07 14.50 7.63
CA GLU A 373 21.55 13.11 7.45
C GLU A 373 21.61 12.67 5.97
N ALA A 374 22.31 11.56 5.70
CA ALA A 374 22.53 10.91 4.40
C ALA A 374 22.37 9.37 4.55
N GLY A 375 21.75 8.69 3.56
CA GLY A 375 21.44 7.24 3.58
C GLY A 375 21.05 6.69 2.19
N GLN A 376 20.56 5.44 2.11
CA GLN A 376 20.25 4.76 0.83
C GLN A 376 18.73 4.71 0.51
N LEU A 377 18.39 5.05 -0.73
CA LEU A 377 17.03 4.96 -1.29
C LEU A 377 16.81 3.57 -1.92
N HIS A 378 15.70 2.89 -1.59
CA HIS A 378 15.37 1.58 -2.19
C HIS A 378 13.93 1.53 -2.69
N GLN A 379 13.74 1.66 -4.01
CA GLN A 379 12.54 1.18 -4.69
C GLN A 379 12.76 -0.28 -5.09
N ARG A 380 12.37 -1.24 -4.23
CA ARG A 380 12.56 -2.66 -4.53
C ARG A 380 11.72 -3.09 -5.75
N GLN A 381 12.39 -3.72 -6.71
CA GLN A 381 11.80 -4.61 -7.72
C GLN A 381 11.96 -6.07 -7.23
N PRO A 382 11.08 -7.01 -7.60
CA PRO A 382 11.32 -8.42 -7.34
C PRO A 382 12.62 -8.85 -8.06
N HIS A 383 13.57 -9.41 -7.30
CA HIS A 383 14.85 -9.87 -7.83
C HIS A 383 14.63 -10.94 -8.91
N ARG A 384 15.22 -10.74 -10.09
CA ARG A 384 15.52 -11.85 -11.01
C ARG A 384 16.51 -12.78 -10.31
N ALA A 385 16.20 -14.07 -10.26
CA ALA A 385 17.22 -15.09 -10.01
C ALA A 385 18.34 -14.92 -11.06
N PRO A 386 19.62 -14.94 -10.68
CA PRO A 386 20.71 -14.81 -11.64
C PRO A 386 20.69 -16.00 -12.59
N VAL A 387 20.46 -15.73 -13.87
CA VAL A 387 20.76 -16.69 -14.95
C VAL A 387 22.28 -16.71 -15.06
N GLY A 388 22.89 -17.80 -14.60
CA GLY A 388 24.33 -18.00 -14.71
C GLY A 388 24.77 -18.02 -16.17
N GLU A 389 25.71 -17.14 -16.52
CA GLU A 389 26.52 -17.27 -17.73
C GLU A 389 27.36 -18.55 -17.63
N GLY A 390 27.01 -19.56 -18.42
CA GLY A 390 27.72 -20.83 -18.50
C GLY A 390 28.26 -21.09 -19.90
N GLY A 391 29.33 -20.40 -20.28
CA GLY A 391 30.14 -20.76 -21.44
C GLY A 391 31.36 -21.59 -21.02
N ARG A 392 31.30 -22.92 -21.20
CA ARG A 392 32.37 -23.80 -21.77
C ARG A 392 32.14 -25.28 -21.43
N THR A 393 31.98 -26.04 -22.50
CA THR A 393 32.29 -27.47 -22.71
C THR A 393 33.05 -28.24 -21.62
N ALA A 394 32.49 -29.35 -21.13
CA ALA A 394 33.17 -30.64 -20.99
C ALA A 394 32.21 -31.79 -20.61
N ARG A 395 32.18 -32.80 -21.49
CA ARG A 395 32.06 -34.25 -21.28
C ARG A 395 30.89 -34.86 -20.46
N ARG A 396 30.20 -35.76 -21.18
CA ARG A 396 29.24 -36.80 -20.78
C ARG A 396 29.56 -37.52 -19.46
N GLY A 397 28.52 -37.71 -18.65
CA GLY A 397 28.44 -38.71 -17.58
C GLY A 397 26.99 -38.93 -17.19
N THR A 398 26.42 -40.07 -17.60
CA THR A 398 25.05 -40.53 -17.32
C THR A 398 24.91 -40.99 -15.87
N GLN A 399 24.01 -40.38 -15.09
CA GLN A 399 23.44 -40.99 -13.88
C GLN A 399 21.94 -40.64 -13.72
N ARG A 400 21.16 -41.68 -13.37
CA ARG A 400 19.69 -41.70 -13.23
C ARG A 400 19.22 -40.91 -11.99
N PRO A 401 18.02 -40.30 -12.00
CA PRO A 401 17.46 -39.69 -10.79
C PRO A 401 16.79 -40.75 -9.90
N GLY A 402 17.22 -40.79 -8.63
CA GLY A 402 16.60 -41.58 -7.57
C GLY A 402 15.35 -40.93 -7.00
N HIS A 403 14.42 -41.77 -6.58
CA HIS A 403 13.14 -41.44 -5.93
C HIS A 403 13.30 -40.59 -4.67
N LEU A 404 12.50 -39.52 -4.56
CA LEU A 404 12.18 -38.81 -3.32
C LEU A 404 10.86 -39.37 -2.73
N PRO A 405 10.80 -39.73 -1.44
CA PRO A 405 9.57 -40.25 -0.84
C PRO A 405 8.62 -39.12 -0.41
N ARG A 406 7.32 -39.35 -0.62
CA ARG A 406 6.19 -38.51 -0.21
C ARG A 406 6.08 -38.45 1.32
N LEU A 407 6.08 -37.25 1.89
CA LEU A 407 5.68 -37.00 3.29
C LEU A 407 4.15 -36.98 3.39
N ARG A 408 3.58 -37.92 4.16
CA ARG A 408 2.18 -37.92 4.59
C ARG A 408 2.02 -36.95 5.76
N ALA A 409 1.15 -35.96 5.63
CA ALA A 409 0.65 -35.17 6.75
C ALA A 409 -0.55 -35.88 7.40
N THR A 410 -0.43 -36.18 8.69
CA THR A 410 -1.54 -36.62 9.54
C THR A 410 -1.75 -35.58 10.62
N HIS A 411 -2.78 -34.74 10.52
CA HIS A 411 -3.29 -33.95 11.63
C HIS A 411 -4.82 -34.03 11.67
N GLY A 412 -5.31 -34.63 12.76
CA GLY A 412 -6.72 -34.62 13.13
C GLY A 412 -7.07 -33.31 13.84
N LEU A 413 -8.20 -32.72 13.45
CA LEU A 413 -8.82 -31.57 14.09
C LEU A 413 -9.69 -32.03 15.28
N PRO A 414 -9.65 -31.37 16.44
CA PRO A 414 -10.66 -31.57 17.47
C PRO A 414 -11.88 -30.66 17.23
N ARG A 415 -13.07 -31.28 17.32
CA ARG A 415 -14.40 -30.65 17.20
C ARG A 415 -14.67 -29.68 18.34
N GLN A 416 -15.09 -28.45 18.03
CA GLN A 416 -15.75 -27.55 18.98
C GLN A 416 -17.24 -27.92 19.13
N ARG A 417 -17.70 -28.00 20.37
CA ARG A 417 -19.12 -28.18 20.75
C ARG A 417 -19.82 -26.82 20.79
N THR A 418 -20.96 -26.74 20.12
CA THR A 418 -21.95 -25.68 20.20
C THR A 418 -22.72 -25.74 21.52
N ALA A 419 -22.93 -24.60 22.16
CA ALA A 419 -23.91 -24.45 23.24
C ALA A 419 -24.44 -23.01 23.28
N THR A 420 -25.70 -22.83 22.86
CA THR A 420 -26.70 -22.02 23.58
C THR A 420 -28.10 -22.41 23.07
N PRO A 421 -29.15 -22.22 23.90
CA PRO A 421 -30.39 -23.00 23.88
C PRO A 421 -31.31 -22.77 22.68
#